data_AF-A0A9W8B232-F1
#
_entry.id   AF-A0A9W8B232-F1
#
_cell.length_a   1.000
_cell.length_b   1.000
_cell.length_c   1.000
_cell.angle_alpha   90.00
_cell.angle_beta   90.00
_cell.angle_gamma   90.00
#
_symmetry.space_group_name_H-M   'P 1'
#
loop_
_entity.id
_entity.type
_entity.pdbx_description
1 polymer ?
#
loop_
_entity_poly.entity_id
_entity_poly.type
_entity_poly.pdbx_seq_one_letter_code
_entity_poly.pdbx_strand_id
1 'polypeptide(L)'
;MTTLLTKVAETVQAYKDREVNWFRGLAPMQRAVLVAESSELPANLGATAVAYRLHDLPHYGEVAFMLLGLKPCVLYSFGSDIASPPNEPPPSQAENTLMATTKASLLADYITQVVKPSLHAWMSPPAIPGAHSPSPHLALAPIRHWLRSPEMDLVGSFVCYNVSHPLVALIDSHLLNPAQTMISEVVLQQVLDYPGTLPATASECACVCEVCYGVFEPHLLTPESTSADLATLPKFRALFSYCALAEQLPQVRHHFARYCAAGRQAGLDLRLVL
;
A
#
# COMPACT_ATOMS: atom_id res chain seq x y z
N MET A 1 0.48 5.36 28.17
CA MET A 1 0.92 5.56 26.77
C MET A 1 1.90 4.49 26.30
N THR A 2 2.86 4.06 27.12
CA THR A 2 3.84 3.01 26.77
C THR A 2 3.20 1.72 26.25
N THR A 3 2.06 1.32 26.82
CA THR A 3 1.33 0.10 26.42
C THR A 3 0.79 0.15 24.98
N LEU A 4 0.34 1.33 24.50
CA LEU A 4 -0.19 1.45 23.15
C LEU A 4 0.95 1.36 22.12
N LEU A 5 2.05 2.07 22.34
CA LEU A 5 3.19 2.07 21.42
C LEU A 5 3.84 0.70 21.31
N THR A 6 4.01 0.00 22.44
CA THR A 6 4.48 -1.39 22.44
C THR A 6 3.53 -2.28 21.65
N LYS A 7 2.21 -2.17 21.87
CA LYS A 7 1.22 -2.95 21.12
C LYS A 7 1.25 -2.65 19.61
N VAL A 8 1.45 -1.38 19.21
CA VAL A 8 1.59 -0.99 17.80
C VAL A 8 2.85 -1.62 17.21
N ALA A 9 4.01 -1.48 17.86
CA ALA A 9 5.27 -2.06 17.38
C ALA A 9 5.18 -3.59 17.24
N GLU A 10 4.61 -4.30 18.22
CA GLU A 10 4.37 -5.75 18.16
C GLU A 10 3.43 -6.12 17.01
N THR A 11 2.35 -5.36 16.81
CA THR A 11 1.41 -5.60 15.70
C THR A 11 2.09 -5.39 14.35
N VAL A 12 2.87 -4.31 14.19
CA VAL A 12 3.58 -3.99 12.94
C VAL A 12 4.64 -5.05 12.64
N GLN A 13 5.38 -5.51 13.65
CA GLN A 13 6.35 -6.59 13.48
C GLN A 13 5.66 -7.90 13.07
N ALA A 14 4.58 -8.29 13.73
CA ALA A 14 3.81 -9.48 13.37
C ALA A 14 3.21 -9.40 11.96
N TYR A 15 2.72 -8.21 11.56
CA TYR A 15 2.23 -7.95 10.21
C TYR A 15 3.35 -8.14 9.19
N LYS A 16 4.49 -7.47 9.41
CA LYS A 16 5.68 -7.55 8.56
C LYS A 16 6.15 -8.99 8.38
N ASP A 17 6.26 -9.77 9.45
CA ASP A 17 6.71 -11.16 9.39
C ASP A 17 5.76 -12.02 8.54
N ARG A 18 4.44 -11.84 8.72
CA ARG A 18 3.44 -12.55 7.92
C ARG A 18 3.46 -12.14 6.45
N GLU A 19 3.55 -10.84 6.18
CA GLU A 19 3.62 -10.29 4.83
C GLU A 19 4.84 -10.83 4.08
N VAL A 20 6.01 -10.76 4.69
CA VAL A 20 7.27 -11.26 4.12
C VAL A 20 7.19 -12.77 3.87
N ASN A 21 6.65 -13.54 4.81
CA ASN A 21 6.49 -14.98 4.66
C ASN A 21 5.48 -15.33 3.57
N TRP A 22 4.40 -14.56 3.44
CA TRP A 22 3.42 -14.73 2.37
C TRP A 22 4.07 -14.54 0.99
N PHE A 23 4.78 -13.42 0.77
CA PHE A 23 5.48 -13.18 -0.50
C PHE A 23 6.53 -14.25 -0.82
N ARG A 24 7.24 -14.76 0.18
CA ARG A 24 8.20 -15.88 0.02
C ARG A 24 7.53 -17.20 -0.31
N GLY A 25 6.32 -17.43 0.20
CA GLY A 25 5.56 -18.66 -0.01
C GLY A 25 4.90 -18.76 -1.39
N LEU A 26 4.84 -17.66 -2.15
CA LEU A 26 4.25 -17.65 -3.48
C LEU A 26 5.09 -18.42 -4.49
N ALA A 27 4.41 -19.18 -5.36
CA ALA A 27 5.04 -19.82 -6.50
C ALA A 27 5.71 -18.78 -7.43
N PRO A 28 6.79 -19.13 -8.16
CA PRO A 28 7.46 -18.19 -9.07
C PRO A 28 6.52 -17.48 -10.05
N MET A 29 5.56 -18.20 -10.62
CA MET A 29 4.57 -17.62 -11.53
C MET A 29 3.64 -16.63 -10.83
N GLN A 30 3.19 -16.91 -9.60
CA GLN A 30 2.36 -15.98 -8.83
C GLN A 30 3.12 -14.69 -8.50
N ARG A 31 4.40 -14.83 -8.12
CA ARG A 31 5.31 -13.69 -7.90
C ARG A 31 5.45 -12.83 -9.14
N ALA A 32 5.68 -13.46 -10.30
CA ALA A 32 5.77 -12.75 -11.58
C ALA A 32 4.45 -12.06 -11.95
N VAL A 33 3.30 -12.71 -11.74
CA VAL A 33 1.98 -12.12 -12.00
C VAL A 33 1.72 -10.90 -11.11
N LEU A 34 2.10 -10.92 -9.84
CA LEU A 34 1.89 -9.78 -8.93
C LEU A 34 2.61 -8.51 -9.37
N VAL A 35 3.83 -8.67 -9.90
CA VAL A 35 4.71 -7.54 -10.24
C VAL A 35 4.74 -7.22 -11.73
N ALA A 36 3.97 -7.97 -12.53
CA ALA A 36 3.80 -7.68 -13.94
C ALA A 36 2.89 -6.46 -14.12
N GLU A 37 3.38 -5.51 -14.90
CA GLU A 37 2.61 -4.38 -15.40
C GLU A 37 1.64 -4.82 -16.49
N SER A 38 0.63 -4.01 -16.79
CA SER A 38 -0.47 -4.35 -17.71
C SER A 38 0.01 -4.73 -19.11
N SER A 39 1.16 -4.19 -19.55
CA SER A 39 1.76 -4.45 -20.86
C SER A 39 2.84 -5.53 -20.87
N GLU A 40 3.17 -6.12 -19.72
CA GLU A 40 4.26 -7.07 -19.58
C GLU A 40 3.76 -8.49 -19.34
N LEU A 41 4.31 -9.44 -20.10
CA LEU A 41 4.05 -10.86 -19.84
C LEU A 41 4.90 -11.34 -18.64
N PRO A 42 4.29 -11.96 -17.61
CA PRO A 42 5.01 -12.46 -16.44
C PRO A 42 6.17 -13.40 -16.79
N ALA A 43 6.04 -14.17 -17.86
CA ALA A 43 7.07 -15.10 -18.35
C ALA A 43 8.37 -14.41 -18.81
N ASN A 44 8.31 -13.12 -19.15
CA ASN A 44 9.46 -12.34 -19.60
C ASN A 44 10.21 -11.67 -18.45
N LEU A 45 9.66 -11.69 -17.23
CA LEU A 45 10.29 -11.08 -16.08
C LEU A 45 11.37 -12.01 -15.52
N GLY A 46 12.62 -11.57 -15.59
CA GLY A 46 13.73 -12.25 -14.93
C GLY A 46 13.55 -12.29 -13.42
N ALA A 47 14.05 -13.33 -12.76
CA ALA A 47 13.93 -13.52 -11.31
C ALA A 47 14.43 -12.30 -10.49
N THR A 48 15.49 -11.64 -10.95
CA THR A 48 16.03 -10.42 -10.33
C THR A 48 15.03 -9.26 -10.40
N ALA A 49 14.37 -9.04 -11.54
CA ALA A 49 13.36 -8.00 -11.70
C ALA A 49 12.14 -8.29 -10.83
N VAL A 50 11.69 -9.55 -10.79
CA VAL A 50 10.58 -9.96 -9.91
C VAL A 50 10.92 -9.72 -8.44
N ALA A 51 12.11 -10.13 -8.00
CA ALA A 51 12.55 -9.93 -6.63
C ALA A 51 12.68 -8.45 -6.26
N TYR A 52 13.14 -7.61 -7.20
CA TYR A 52 13.22 -6.17 -7.03
C TYR A 52 11.82 -5.56 -6.88
N ARG A 53 10.88 -5.84 -7.79
CA ARG A 53 9.55 -5.24 -7.73
C ARG A 53 8.69 -5.74 -6.57
N LEU A 54 8.84 -7.01 -6.17
CA LEU A 54 8.20 -7.53 -4.95
C LEU A 54 8.68 -6.80 -3.70
N HIS A 55 9.85 -6.16 -3.77
CA HIS A 55 10.39 -5.39 -2.67
C HIS A 55 9.56 -4.13 -2.37
N ASP A 56 8.79 -3.63 -3.33
CA ASP A 56 8.06 -2.37 -3.22
C ASP A 56 6.56 -2.57 -2.91
N LEU A 57 6.10 -3.82 -2.81
CA LEU A 57 4.71 -4.16 -2.47
C LEU A 57 4.32 -4.19 -0.97
N PRO A 58 5.23 -4.35 0.01
CA PRO A 58 4.82 -4.48 1.40
C PRO A 58 4.10 -3.25 1.98
N HIS A 59 3.04 -3.48 2.74
CA HIS A 59 2.19 -2.45 3.34
C HIS A 59 2.41 -2.24 4.84
N TYR A 60 3.32 -2.98 5.49
CA TYR A 60 3.52 -2.87 6.94
C TYR A 60 3.84 -1.42 7.42
N GLY A 61 4.47 -0.61 6.57
CA GLY A 61 4.71 0.81 6.83
C GLY A 61 3.41 1.61 6.90
N GLU A 62 2.55 1.50 5.89
CA GLU A 62 1.24 2.17 5.87
C GLU A 62 0.35 1.73 7.03
N VAL A 63 0.37 0.44 7.38
CA VAL A 63 -0.33 -0.11 8.54
C VAL A 63 0.17 0.50 9.83
N ALA A 64 1.48 0.69 9.99
CA ALA A 64 2.04 1.37 11.16
C ALA A 64 1.49 2.80 11.30
N PHE A 65 1.45 3.57 10.21
CA PHE A 65 0.95 4.95 10.25
C PHE A 65 -0.55 5.03 10.50
N MET A 66 -1.32 4.07 9.99
CA MET A 66 -2.75 3.95 10.31
C MET A 66 -2.98 3.62 11.80
N LEU A 67 -2.21 2.68 12.36
CA LEU A 67 -2.29 2.31 13.78
C LEU A 67 -1.81 3.43 14.72
N LEU A 68 -0.92 4.30 14.26
CA LEU A 68 -0.50 5.51 14.96
C LEU A 68 -1.47 6.68 14.79
N GLY A 69 -2.56 6.49 14.01
CA GLY A 69 -3.57 7.51 13.76
C GLY A 69 -3.12 8.66 12.85
N LEU A 70 -2.01 8.50 12.12
CA LEU A 70 -1.56 9.47 11.13
C LEU A 70 -2.27 9.30 9.79
N LYS A 71 -2.41 8.06 9.33
CA LYS A 71 -3.02 7.75 8.03
C LYS A 71 -4.48 7.32 8.22
N PRO A 72 -5.42 7.84 7.42
CA PRO A 72 -6.83 7.48 7.54
C PRO A 72 -7.09 6.02 7.14
N CYS A 73 -6.48 5.57 6.05
CA CYS A 73 -6.64 4.23 5.52
C CYS A 73 -5.42 3.71 4.76
N VAL A 74 -5.39 2.40 4.54
CA VAL A 74 -4.48 1.67 3.67
C VAL A 74 -5.32 1.08 2.54
N LEU A 75 -4.88 1.29 1.30
CA LEU A 75 -5.50 0.70 0.12
C LEU A 75 -4.68 -0.51 -0.33
N TYR A 76 -5.29 -1.69 -0.28
CA TYR A 76 -4.70 -2.92 -0.79
C TYR A 76 -5.20 -3.18 -2.21
N SER A 77 -4.28 -3.12 -3.16
CA SER A 77 -4.53 -3.44 -4.57
C SER A 77 -3.31 -4.11 -5.17
N PHE A 78 -3.52 -5.16 -5.96
CA PHE A 78 -2.48 -5.77 -6.80
C PHE A 78 -2.63 -5.39 -8.27
N GLY A 79 -3.45 -4.38 -8.56
CA GLY A 79 -3.83 -3.98 -9.90
C GLY A 79 -4.90 -4.90 -10.47
N SER A 80 -5.99 -4.31 -10.94
CA SER A 80 -6.95 -4.96 -11.82
C SER A 80 -6.94 -4.16 -13.11
N ASP A 81 -6.17 -4.59 -14.11
CA ASP A 81 -6.27 -4.03 -15.47
C ASP A 81 -7.57 -4.46 -16.16
N ILE A 82 -8.67 -4.55 -15.40
CA ILE A 82 -9.97 -4.94 -15.89
C ILE A 82 -10.70 -3.69 -16.36
N ALA A 83 -10.10 -2.91 -17.26
CA ALA A 83 -10.83 -2.21 -18.32
C ALA A 83 -9.94 -1.28 -19.13
N SER A 84 -9.71 -1.70 -20.36
CA SER A 84 -9.90 -0.77 -21.47
C SER A 84 -11.32 -0.18 -21.37
N PRO A 85 -11.52 1.12 -21.61
CA PRO A 85 -12.86 1.70 -21.76
C PRO A 85 -13.66 0.92 -22.83
N PRO A 86 -15.00 0.97 -22.82
CA PRO A 86 -15.86 0.19 -23.73
C PRO A 86 -15.60 0.38 -25.24
N ASN A 87 -14.71 1.31 -25.62
CA ASN A 87 -14.42 1.70 -26.99
C ASN A 87 -13.03 1.31 -27.51
N GLU A 88 -12.18 0.64 -26.73
CA GLU A 88 -10.87 0.17 -27.21
C GLU A 88 -10.93 -1.31 -27.63
N PRO A 89 -10.33 -1.68 -28.78
CA PRO A 89 -10.24 -3.07 -29.18
C PRO A 89 -9.40 -3.81 -28.13
N PRO A 90 -9.91 -4.93 -27.60
CA PRO A 90 -9.26 -5.60 -26.50
C PRO A 90 -7.90 -6.17 -26.94
N PRO A 91 -6.88 -6.17 -26.06
CA PRO A 91 -5.76 -7.11 -26.14
C PRO A 91 -6.29 -8.56 -26.20
N SER A 92 -5.45 -9.57 -26.39
CA SER A 92 -5.85 -10.98 -26.27
C SER A 92 -6.64 -11.21 -24.96
N GLN A 93 -7.99 -11.18 -25.02
CA GLN A 93 -8.85 -11.04 -23.83
C GLN A 93 -8.60 -12.12 -22.78
N ALA A 94 -8.16 -13.30 -23.21
CA ALA A 94 -7.92 -14.44 -22.35
C ALA A 94 -6.75 -14.22 -21.36
N GLU A 95 -5.63 -13.65 -21.79
CA GLU A 95 -4.43 -13.50 -20.95
C GLU A 95 -4.62 -12.42 -19.88
N ASN A 96 -5.20 -11.27 -20.27
CA ASN A 96 -5.53 -10.20 -19.33
C ASN A 96 -6.57 -10.64 -18.31
N THR A 97 -7.57 -11.42 -18.73
CA THR A 97 -8.58 -11.97 -17.81
C THR A 97 -7.95 -12.94 -16.81
N LEU A 98 -7.02 -13.79 -17.25
CA LEU A 98 -6.32 -14.72 -16.38
C LEU A 98 -5.43 -14.01 -15.36
N MET A 99 -4.66 -13.01 -15.79
CA MET A 99 -3.81 -12.21 -14.88
C MET A 99 -4.66 -11.47 -13.86
N ALA A 100 -5.72 -10.80 -14.29
CA ALA A 100 -6.61 -10.06 -13.39
C ALA A 100 -7.30 -11.00 -12.38
N THR A 101 -7.79 -12.16 -12.82
CA THR A 101 -8.40 -13.17 -11.94
C THR A 101 -7.37 -13.69 -10.94
N THR A 102 -6.13 -13.91 -11.38
CA THR A 102 -5.05 -14.36 -10.51
C THR A 102 -4.68 -13.30 -9.47
N LYS A 103 -4.53 -12.03 -9.87
CA LYS A 103 -4.25 -10.91 -8.96
C LYS A 103 -5.38 -10.73 -7.93
N ALA A 104 -6.64 -10.81 -8.35
CA ALA A 104 -7.79 -10.76 -7.45
C ALA A 104 -7.80 -11.93 -6.43
N SER A 105 -7.49 -13.15 -6.89
CA SER A 105 -7.36 -14.33 -6.02
C SER A 105 -6.23 -14.16 -5.01
N LEU A 106 -5.06 -13.69 -5.46
CA LEU A 106 -3.91 -13.42 -4.59
C LEU A 106 -4.20 -12.31 -3.58
N LEU A 107 -4.93 -11.26 -3.96
CA LEU A 107 -5.35 -10.20 -3.05
C LEU A 107 -6.27 -10.75 -1.97
N ALA A 108 -7.29 -11.54 -2.35
CA ALA A 108 -8.19 -12.17 -1.38
C ALA A 108 -7.44 -13.10 -0.40
N ASP A 109 -6.44 -13.83 -0.90
CA ASP A 109 -5.56 -14.67 -0.10
C ASP A 109 -4.70 -13.85 0.86
N TYR A 110 -4.04 -12.79 0.37
CA TYR A 110 -3.26 -11.85 1.19
C TYR A 110 -4.10 -11.21 2.30
N ILE A 111 -5.32 -10.76 2.00
CA ILE A 111 -6.25 -10.23 3.00
C ILE A 111 -6.56 -11.26 4.10
N THR A 112 -6.72 -12.53 3.71
CA THR A 112 -7.11 -13.61 4.61
C THR A 112 -5.94 -14.11 5.45
N GLN A 113 -4.74 -14.22 4.88
CA GLN A 113 -3.56 -14.78 5.54
C GLN A 113 -2.72 -13.73 6.27
N VAL A 114 -2.68 -12.48 5.79
CA VAL A 114 -1.82 -11.43 6.32
C VAL A 114 -2.63 -10.38 7.07
N VAL A 115 -3.56 -9.69 6.39
CA VAL A 115 -4.21 -8.48 6.95
C VAL A 115 -5.11 -8.82 8.13
N LYS A 116 -6.13 -9.65 7.93
CA LYS A 116 -7.11 -9.97 8.98
C LYS A 116 -6.46 -10.57 10.23
N PRO A 117 -5.57 -11.59 10.14
CA PRO A 117 -4.99 -12.18 11.33
C PRO A 117 -4.09 -11.20 12.09
N SER A 118 -3.45 -10.24 11.40
CA SER A 118 -2.52 -9.29 12.03
C SER A 118 -3.26 -8.15 12.71
N LEU A 119 -4.42 -7.77 12.18
CA LEU A 119 -5.21 -6.64 12.66
C LEU A 119 -6.44 -7.06 13.48
N HIS A 120 -6.66 -8.36 13.70
CA HIS A 120 -7.83 -8.90 14.41
C HIS A 120 -8.10 -8.21 15.76
N ALA A 121 -7.04 -7.96 16.55
CA ALA A 121 -7.14 -7.31 17.86
C ALA A 121 -7.51 -5.81 17.80
N TRP A 122 -7.45 -5.21 16.61
CA TRP A 122 -7.80 -3.81 16.34
C TRP A 122 -9.16 -3.69 15.61
N MET A 123 -9.60 -4.76 14.95
CA MET A 123 -10.90 -4.87 14.29
C MET A 123 -12.02 -5.33 15.22
N SER A 124 -11.69 -5.93 16.37
CA SER A 124 -12.68 -6.35 17.36
C SER A 124 -13.22 -5.14 18.13
N PRO A 125 -14.55 -5.06 18.40
CA PRO A 125 -15.08 -4.02 19.28
C PRO A 125 -14.46 -4.14 20.68
N PRO A 126 -14.32 -3.02 21.42
CA PRO A 126 -13.79 -3.07 22.78
C PRO A 126 -14.67 -3.97 23.65
N ALA A 127 -14.04 -4.88 24.40
CA ALA A 127 -14.74 -5.87 25.24
C ALA A 127 -15.59 -5.23 26.35
N ILE A 128 -15.35 -3.95 26.67
CA ILE A 128 -16.07 -3.20 27.71
C ILE A 128 -16.72 -1.96 27.06
N PRO A 129 -18.05 -1.94 26.90
CA PRO A 129 -18.79 -0.75 26.49
C PRO A 129 -18.50 0.41 27.44
N GLY A 130 -18.05 1.56 26.92
CA GLY A 130 -17.77 2.77 27.70
C GLY A 130 -16.31 2.96 28.13
N ALA A 131 -15.43 1.98 27.91
CA ALA A 131 -13.99 2.20 28.04
C ALA A 131 -13.48 2.98 26.83
N HIS A 132 -13.41 4.31 26.94
CA HIS A 132 -12.79 5.19 25.94
C HIS A 132 -11.27 4.99 25.92
N SER A 133 -10.80 3.84 25.43
CA SER A 133 -9.41 3.72 25.03
C SER A 133 -9.25 4.45 23.70
N PRO A 134 -8.29 5.39 23.56
CA PRO A 134 -8.00 6.09 22.31
C PRO A 134 -7.34 5.17 21.25
N SER A 135 -7.59 3.87 21.33
CA SER A 135 -7.04 2.89 20.41
C SER A 135 -7.77 2.99 19.09
N PRO A 136 -7.07 2.98 17.94
CA PRO A 136 -7.73 2.90 16.64
C PRO A 136 -8.65 1.67 16.59
N HIS A 137 -9.85 1.87 16.08
CA HIS A 137 -10.75 0.79 15.72
C HIS A 137 -10.75 0.69 14.19
N LEU A 138 -10.43 -0.50 13.66
CA LEU A 138 -10.23 -0.68 12.24
C LEU A 138 -11.42 -1.39 11.60
N ALA A 139 -11.78 -0.94 10.40
CA ALA A 139 -12.67 -1.64 9.49
C ALA A 139 -11.90 -2.05 8.24
N LEU A 140 -12.41 -3.07 7.55
CA LEU A 140 -11.87 -3.57 6.28
C LEU A 140 -13.03 -3.81 5.33
N ALA A 141 -13.05 -3.11 4.21
CA ALA A 141 -14.13 -3.17 3.24
C ALA A 141 -13.59 -3.32 1.81
N PRO A 142 -14.20 -4.19 0.98
CA PRO A 142 -13.90 -4.25 -0.45
C PRO A 142 -14.59 -3.12 -1.22
N ILE A 143 -13.93 -2.56 -2.22
CA ILE A 143 -14.51 -1.65 -3.21
C ILE A 143 -15.17 -2.52 -4.30
N ARG A 144 -16.47 -2.74 -4.17
CA ARG A 144 -17.25 -3.65 -5.04
C ARG A 144 -17.94 -2.98 -6.22
N HIS A 145 -17.82 -1.67 -6.33
CA HIS A 145 -18.42 -0.88 -7.40
C HIS A 145 -17.32 -0.36 -8.32
N TRP A 146 -17.73 0.06 -9.51
CA TRP A 146 -16.84 0.70 -10.46
C TRP A 146 -16.36 2.03 -9.89
N LEU A 147 -15.10 2.15 -9.54
CA LEU A 147 -14.53 3.38 -8.99
C LEU A 147 -13.14 3.60 -9.59
N ARG A 148 -12.91 4.76 -10.16
CA ARG A 148 -11.61 5.10 -10.77
C ARG A 148 -11.09 6.42 -10.24
N SER A 149 -9.78 6.55 -10.19
CA SER A 149 -9.09 7.84 -10.12
C SER A 149 -8.56 8.22 -11.50
N PRO A 150 -7.93 9.41 -11.65
CA PRO A 150 -7.21 9.74 -12.87
C PRO A 150 -6.14 8.71 -13.28
N GLU A 151 -5.56 7.97 -12.33
CA GLU A 151 -4.42 7.07 -12.59
C GLU A 151 -4.71 5.58 -12.36
N MET A 152 -5.77 5.23 -11.63
CA MET A 152 -5.99 3.83 -11.24
C MET A 152 -7.47 3.43 -11.25
N ASP A 153 -7.70 2.15 -11.55
CA ASP A 153 -8.95 1.48 -11.22
C ASP A 153 -8.86 0.94 -9.79
N LEU A 154 -9.91 1.20 -9.00
CA LEU A 154 -10.00 0.82 -7.61
C LEU A 154 -10.93 -0.38 -7.41
N VAL A 155 -11.64 -0.85 -8.44
CA VAL A 155 -12.56 -1.99 -8.33
C VAL A 155 -11.82 -3.27 -7.90
N GLY A 156 -12.38 -3.95 -6.90
CA GLY A 156 -11.80 -5.16 -6.33
C GLY A 156 -10.69 -4.90 -5.29
N SER A 157 -10.26 -3.66 -5.11
CA SER A 157 -9.35 -3.27 -4.03
C SER A 157 -10.01 -3.42 -2.65
N PHE A 158 -9.21 -3.49 -1.60
CA PHE A 158 -9.67 -3.43 -0.22
C PHE A 158 -9.17 -2.15 0.44
N VAL A 159 -10.03 -1.48 1.19
CA VAL A 159 -9.66 -0.38 2.07
C VAL A 159 -9.71 -0.86 3.51
N CYS A 160 -8.58 -0.79 4.22
CA CYS A 160 -8.56 -0.89 5.68
C CYS A 160 -8.44 0.51 6.26
N TYR A 161 -9.32 0.89 7.16
CA TYR A 161 -9.39 2.27 7.64
C TYR A 161 -9.68 2.34 9.12
N ASN A 162 -9.19 3.41 9.75
CA ASN A 162 -9.47 3.73 11.13
C ASN A 162 -10.84 4.43 11.23
N VAL A 163 -11.84 3.74 11.78
CA VAL A 163 -13.22 4.26 11.88
C VAL A 163 -13.33 5.45 12.83
N SER A 164 -12.32 5.67 13.68
CA SER A 164 -12.25 6.81 14.59
C SER A 164 -11.49 8.00 13.98
N HIS A 165 -10.98 7.87 12.75
CA HIS A 165 -10.27 8.95 12.08
C HIS A 165 -11.24 10.05 11.62
N PRO A 166 -10.89 11.35 11.72
CA PRO A 166 -11.75 12.46 11.28
C PRO A 166 -12.20 12.39 9.82
N LEU A 167 -11.44 11.69 8.97
CA LEU A 167 -11.72 11.55 7.53
C LEU A 167 -12.54 10.31 7.17
N VAL A 168 -13.10 9.57 8.14
CA VAL A 168 -13.92 8.38 7.85
C VAL A 168 -15.11 8.71 6.94
N ALA A 169 -15.72 9.89 7.11
CA ALA A 169 -16.83 10.33 6.27
C ALA A 169 -16.43 10.50 4.79
N LEU A 170 -15.19 10.90 4.50
CA LEU A 170 -14.68 10.97 3.13
C LEU A 170 -14.48 9.56 2.54
N ILE A 171 -13.98 8.61 3.34
CA ILE A 171 -13.84 7.22 2.90
C ILE A 171 -15.21 6.63 2.56
N ASP A 172 -16.20 6.81 3.44
CA ASP A 172 -17.55 6.29 3.22
C ASP A 172 -18.21 6.92 1.98
N SER A 173 -18.11 8.24 1.83
CA SER A 173 -18.79 8.97 0.77
C SER A 173 -18.12 8.86 -0.60
N HIS A 174 -16.80 8.64 -0.67
CA HIS A 174 -16.04 8.63 -1.93
C HIS A 174 -15.44 7.27 -2.31
N LEU A 175 -14.99 6.45 -1.35
CA LEU A 175 -14.38 5.13 -1.65
C LEU A 175 -15.37 3.98 -1.55
N LEU A 176 -16.35 4.06 -0.63
CA LEU A 176 -17.26 2.94 -0.34
C LEU A 176 -18.68 3.15 -0.88
N ASN A 177 -19.02 4.37 -1.30
CA ASN A 177 -20.34 4.71 -1.82
C ASN A 177 -20.54 4.19 -3.26
N PRO A 178 -21.45 3.22 -3.50
CA PRO A 178 -21.67 2.67 -4.84
C PRO A 178 -22.20 3.65 -5.89
N ALA A 179 -22.68 4.83 -5.48
CA ALA A 179 -23.09 5.89 -6.39
C ALA A 179 -21.91 6.68 -6.97
N GLN A 180 -20.72 6.55 -6.38
CA GLN A 180 -19.50 7.16 -6.90
C GLN A 180 -18.89 6.27 -7.96
N THR A 181 -18.50 6.86 -9.08
CA THR A 181 -17.78 6.16 -10.16
C THR A 181 -16.40 6.73 -10.41
N MET A 182 -16.14 7.93 -9.91
CA MET A 182 -14.88 8.65 -10.01
C MET A 182 -14.53 9.25 -8.65
N ILE A 183 -13.27 9.13 -8.24
CA ILE A 183 -12.71 9.85 -7.11
C ILE A 183 -11.66 10.85 -7.61
N SER A 184 -11.76 12.08 -7.13
CA SER A 184 -10.76 13.10 -7.47
C SER A 184 -9.44 12.84 -6.76
N GLU A 185 -8.35 13.24 -7.41
CA GLU A 185 -7.00 13.16 -6.86
C GLU A 185 -6.86 13.88 -5.51
N VAL A 186 -7.52 15.02 -5.34
CA VAL A 186 -7.54 15.79 -4.07
C VAL A 186 -8.15 14.97 -2.91
N VAL A 187 -9.21 14.21 -3.18
CA VAL A 187 -9.82 13.35 -2.14
C VAL A 187 -8.92 12.17 -1.85
N LEU A 188 -8.28 11.57 -2.87
CA LEU A 188 -7.32 10.49 -2.67
C LEU A 188 -6.12 10.92 -1.81
N GLN A 189 -5.54 12.08 -2.08
CA GLN A 189 -4.49 12.70 -1.26
C GLN A 189 -4.88 12.78 0.22
N GLN A 190 -6.12 13.18 0.49
CA GLN A 190 -6.62 13.32 1.86
C GLN A 190 -6.79 11.96 2.54
N VAL A 191 -7.43 10.99 1.89
CA VAL A 191 -7.71 9.68 2.51
C VAL A 191 -6.47 8.78 2.59
N LEU A 192 -5.51 8.94 1.67
CA LEU A 192 -4.23 8.21 1.68
C LEU A 192 -3.08 9.01 2.34
N ASP A 193 -3.34 10.24 2.77
CA ASP A 193 -2.38 11.17 3.41
C ASP A 193 -1.03 11.26 2.67
N TYR A 194 -1.06 11.84 1.47
CA TYR A 194 0.17 12.28 0.78
C TYR A 194 0.04 13.73 0.30
N PRO A 195 1.12 14.55 0.39
CA PRO A 195 1.09 15.98 0.08
C PRO A 195 1.36 16.34 -1.38
N GLY A 196 1.70 15.37 -2.24
CA GLY A 196 2.02 15.60 -3.64
C GLY A 196 0.78 15.64 -4.53
N THR A 197 0.84 16.39 -5.62
CA THR A 197 -0.21 16.42 -6.67
C THR A 197 0.32 15.95 -8.01
N LEU A 198 -0.56 15.33 -8.79
CA LEU A 198 -0.30 15.02 -10.19
C LEU A 198 -0.12 16.31 -11.02
N PRO A 199 0.77 16.32 -12.01
CA PRO A 199 0.90 17.45 -12.92
C PRO A 199 -0.37 17.63 -13.75
N ALA A 200 -0.88 18.85 -13.84
CA ALA A 200 -2.02 19.21 -14.69
C ALA A 200 -1.59 19.68 -16.09
N THR A 201 -0.32 20.04 -16.25
CA THR A 201 0.25 20.58 -17.50
C THR A 201 1.55 19.88 -17.91
N ALA A 202 1.87 19.91 -19.20
CA ALA A 202 3.13 19.36 -19.71
C ALA A 202 4.37 20.05 -19.11
N SER A 203 4.28 21.34 -18.76
CA SER A 203 5.34 22.06 -18.06
C SER A 203 5.55 21.54 -16.63
N GLU A 204 4.47 21.21 -15.92
CA GLU A 204 4.56 20.61 -14.58
C GLU A 204 5.12 19.19 -14.63
N CYS A 205 4.86 18.42 -15.70
CA CYS A 205 5.47 17.09 -15.87
C CYS A 205 7.00 17.13 -15.80
N ALA A 206 7.63 18.20 -16.33
CA ALA A 206 9.08 18.38 -16.26
C ALA A 206 9.60 18.71 -14.84
N CYS A 207 8.69 19.03 -13.91
CA CYS A 207 8.96 19.37 -12.53
C CYS A 207 8.48 18.32 -11.53
N VAL A 208 8.01 17.16 -12.00
CA VAL A 208 7.62 16.05 -11.13
C VAL A 208 8.87 15.44 -10.49
N CYS A 209 8.82 15.25 -9.18
CA CYS A 209 9.78 14.51 -8.39
C CYS A 209 9.10 13.24 -7.87
N GLU A 210 9.79 12.11 -7.95
CA GLU A 210 9.40 10.91 -7.25
C GLU A 210 9.75 11.07 -5.77
N VAL A 211 8.78 10.83 -4.89
CA VAL A 211 8.96 10.88 -3.45
C VAL A 211 8.80 9.47 -2.91
N CYS A 212 9.82 9.00 -2.19
CA CYS A 212 9.76 7.69 -1.55
C CYS A 212 10.10 7.80 -0.06
N TYR A 213 9.21 7.25 0.78
CA TYR A 213 9.49 7.05 2.20
C TYR A 213 9.82 5.58 2.40
N GLY A 214 10.98 5.31 2.96
CA GLY A 214 11.46 3.94 3.09
C GLY A 214 12.28 3.68 4.33
N VAL A 215 12.71 2.43 4.48
CA VAL A 215 13.59 1.98 5.57
C VAL A 215 14.77 1.22 5.01
N PHE A 216 15.90 1.25 5.72
CA PHE A 216 17.01 0.36 5.42
C PHE A 216 16.83 -0.93 6.20
N GLU A 217 16.71 -2.05 5.49
CA GLU A 217 16.53 -3.35 6.09
C GLU A 217 17.74 -4.25 5.83
N PRO A 218 18.24 -4.94 6.86
CA PRO A 218 19.47 -5.70 6.71
C PRO A 218 19.29 -6.92 5.79
N HIS A 219 18.12 -7.61 5.73
CA HIS A 219 18.06 -8.97 5.12
C HIS A 219 16.74 -9.39 4.46
N LEU A 220 16.00 -8.50 3.81
CA LEU A 220 14.68 -8.87 3.30
C LEU A 220 14.69 -9.24 1.81
N LEU A 221 14.69 -10.55 1.56
CA LEU A 221 14.12 -11.25 0.38
C LEU A 221 15.06 -11.89 -0.64
N THR A 222 16.39 -11.96 -0.44
CA THR A 222 17.25 -12.72 -1.35
C THR A 222 17.87 -13.96 -0.70
N PRO A 223 17.16 -15.10 -0.64
CA PRO A 223 17.79 -16.39 -0.34
C PRO A 223 18.70 -16.89 -1.48
N GLU A 224 18.65 -16.26 -2.67
CA GLU A 224 19.30 -16.76 -3.90
C GLU A 224 20.57 -15.98 -4.30
N SER A 225 20.99 -14.97 -3.54
CA SER A 225 22.25 -14.27 -3.77
C SER A 225 23.41 -15.14 -3.27
N THR A 226 23.96 -16.00 -4.14
CA THR A 226 25.15 -16.81 -3.85
C THR A 226 26.43 -16.00 -3.67
N SER A 227 26.45 -14.70 -4.01
CA SER A 227 27.59 -13.84 -3.69
C SER A 227 27.51 -13.37 -2.23
N ALA A 228 28.39 -13.92 -1.39
CA ALA A 228 28.50 -13.58 0.03
C ALA A 228 28.73 -12.07 0.29
N ASP A 229 29.30 -11.34 -0.67
CA ASP A 229 29.70 -9.94 -0.50
C ASP A 229 28.57 -8.92 -0.63
N LEU A 230 27.48 -9.24 -1.35
CA LEU A 230 26.33 -8.34 -1.52
C LEU A 230 25.17 -8.61 -0.54
N ALA A 231 25.26 -9.70 0.24
CA ALA A 231 24.22 -10.09 1.19
C ALA A 231 24.25 -9.28 2.51
N THR A 232 25.29 -8.45 2.73
CA THR A 232 25.54 -7.75 4.00
C THR A 232 25.14 -6.27 3.98
N LEU A 233 24.93 -5.67 2.81
CA LEU A 233 24.53 -4.27 2.72
C LEU A 233 23.02 -4.12 2.98
N PRO A 234 22.61 -3.17 3.85
CA PRO A 234 21.20 -2.90 4.07
C PRO A 234 20.57 -2.41 2.76
N LYS A 235 19.40 -2.96 2.43
CA LYS A 235 18.63 -2.57 1.24
C LYS A 235 17.58 -1.55 1.62
N PHE A 236 17.46 -0.50 0.81
CA PHE A 236 16.40 0.47 0.95
C PHE A 236 15.08 -0.15 0.48
N ARG A 237 14.06 -0.12 1.33
CA ARG A 237 12.69 -0.55 1.02
C ARG A 237 11.77 0.65 0.97
N ALA A 238 11.13 0.87 -0.17
CA ALA A 238 9.99 1.77 -0.27
C ALA A 238 8.82 1.23 0.57
N LEU A 239 8.29 2.06 1.47
CA LEU A 239 7.07 1.75 2.24
C LEU A 239 5.84 2.41 1.63
N PHE A 240 6.05 3.54 0.98
CA PHE A 240 5.09 4.19 0.09
C PHE A 240 5.84 5.19 -0.79
N SER A 241 5.37 5.33 -2.02
CA SER A 241 5.86 6.30 -2.99
C SER A 241 4.70 7.07 -3.61
N TYR A 242 4.98 8.29 -4.04
CA TYR A 242 4.05 9.15 -4.75
C TYR A 242 4.82 10.21 -5.54
N CYS A 243 4.15 10.88 -6.46
CA CYS A 243 4.72 12.01 -7.19
C CYS A 243 4.37 13.32 -6.50
N ALA A 244 5.29 14.29 -6.53
CA ALA A 244 5.05 15.66 -6.11
C ALA A 244 5.71 16.64 -7.07
N LEU A 245 5.17 17.84 -7.21
CA LEU A 245 5.84 18.91 -7.94
C LEU A 245 7.04 19.42 -7.12
N ALA A 246 8.09 19.88 -7.80
CA ALA A 246 9.29 20.40 -7.14
C ALA A 246 9.00 21.51 -6.12
N GLU A 247 7.99 22.35 -6.38
CA GLU A 247 7.53 23.40 -5.45
C GLU A 247 6.86 22.87 -4.17
N GLN A 248 6.40 21.61 -4.17
CA GLN A 248 5.76 20.94 -3.04
C GLN A 248 6.77 20.23 -2.13
N LEU A 249 8.05 20.16 -2.49
CA LEU A 249 9.08 19.51 -1.67
C LEU A 249 9.19 20.05 -0.23
N PRO A 250 8.94 21.34 0.09
CA PRO A 250 8.84 21.80 1.47
C PRO A 250 7.70 21.12 2.26
N GLN A 251 6.54 20.92 1.64
CA GLN A 251 5.39 20.23 2.26
C GLN A 251 5.69 18.74 2.44
N VAL A 252 6.33 18.11 1.46
CA VAL A 252 6.84 16.73 1.56
C VAL A 252 7.79 16.58 2.75
N ARG A 253 8.74 17.49 2.93
CA ARG A 253 9.68 17.44 4.08
C ARG A 253 8.96 17.61 5.42
N HIS A 254 7.97 18.48 5.50
CA HIS A 254 7.15 18.65 6.70
C HIS A 254 6.35 17.38 7.02
N HIS A 255 5.69 16.81 6.01
CA HIS A 255 4.97 15.55 6.12
C HIS A 255 5.89 14.40 6.54
N PHE A 256 7.07 14.27 5.91
CA PHE A 256 8.08 13.28 6.28
C PHE A 256 8.53 13.43 7.73
N ALA A 257 8.74 14.65 8.24
CA ALA A 257 9.14 14.85 9.63
C ALA A 257 8.09 14.31 10.62
N ARG A 258 6.79 14.52 10.35
CA ARG A 258 5.68 13.97 11.12
C ARG A 258 5.70 12.44 11.12
N TYR A 259 5.86 11.83 9.93
CA TYR A 259 5.91 10.38 9.77
C TYR A 259 7.16 9.77 10.39
N CYS A 260 8.33 10.40 10.25
CA CYS A 260 9.59 9.93 10.83
C CYS A 260 9.52 9.91 12.36
N ALA A 261 8.97 10.95 12.97
CA ALA A 261 8.78 11.02 14.42
C ALA A 261 7.87 9.89 14.94
N ALA A 262 6.78 9.61 14.25
CA ALA A 262 5.84 8.55 14.62
C ALA A 262 6.40 7.15 14.29
N GLY A 263 7.03 6.97 13.14
CA GLY A 263 7.66 5.73 12.69
C GLY A 263 8.69 5.20 13.68
N ARG A 264 9.51 6.07 14.28
CA ARG A 264 10.44 5.68 15.36
C ARG A 264 9.74 5.03 16.55
N GLN A 265 8.50 5.42 16.85
CA GLN A 265 7.72 4.82 17.93
C GLN A 265 7.23 3.41 17.60
N ALA A 266 7.10 3.09 16.31
CA ALA A 266 6.80 1.75 15.80
C ALA A 266 8.06 0.95 15.42
N GLY A 267 9.27 1.45 15.74
CA GLY A 267 10.53 0.79 15.41
C GLY A 267 10.96 0.94 13.94
N LEU A 268 10.41 1.92 13.21
CA LEU A 268 10.76 2.22 11.83
C LEU A 268 11.75 3.39 11.76
N ASP A 269 12.94 3.15 11.19
CA ASP A 269 13.92 4.19 10.91
C ASP A 269 13.72 4.77 9.50
N LEU A 270 12.68 5.60 9.36
CA LEU A 270 12.29 6.15 8.07
C LEU A 270 13.38 7.04 7.44
N ARG A 271 13.46 6.98 6.13
CA ARG A 271 14.31 7.76 5.24
C ARG A 271 13.47 8.34 4.10
N LEU A 272 13.86 9.54 3.67
CA LEU A 272 13.25 10.24 2.54
C LEU A 272 14.21 10.18 1.36
N VAL A 273 13.72 9.74 0.21
CA VAL A 273 14.38 9.83 -1.08
C VAL A 273 13.55 10.75 -1.98
N LEU A 274 14.22 11.68 -2.65
CA LEU A 274 13.68 12.70 -3.56
C LEU A 274 14.45 12.66 -4.88
#